data_AF-A0A0Q6WE82-F1
#
_entry.id   AF-A0A0Q6WE82-F1
#
_cell.length_a   1.000
_cell.length_b   1.000
_cell.length_c   1.000
_cell.angle_alpha   90.00
_cell.angle_beta   90.00
_cell.angle_gamma   90.00
#
_symmetry.space_group_name_H-M   'P 1'
#
loop_
_entity.id
_entity.type
_entity.pdbx_description
1 polymer ?
#
loop_
_entity_poly.entity_id
_entity_poly.type
_entity_poly.pdbx_seq_one_letter_code
_entity_poly.pdbx_strand_id
1 'polypeptide(L)'
;MTSDAPADPPAERRRRSSGRITLADVAKAAGVSPITASRALRRDRGVGEALVAKVQAAADTLGYVPDPAARALASSRSSHVAVLVPLLTNRLFVDLLEAVQSVLLPAGYQSLIGVTHYDTHEEELLLRSYMAHRPAGLIVTGFERSEAGSRLVASSGLPCVHVMETSTAPGVFCVGFSQHDAGYAITEHLVSRGRKRIAFVGAQLDARVLQRAEGYRRCLRDAGLHDPQLEWLDPRRSSIALGGELFAAVLAARPDVDAIFFCNDDIAQGGLLAALRLGVRVPEQVAVAGFNDLEGSDQMLPPLTTVRTPRAQIGAQAAAMLLSLMRGESGVPHNVDVGYELVTRGSS
;
A
#
# COMPACT_ATOMS: atom_id res chain seq x y z
N MET A 1 -65.92 24.92 -43.59
CA MET A 1 -64.47 24.63 -43.53
C MET A 1 -64.09 24.47 -42.08
N THR A 2 -63.57 23.28 -41.72
CA THR A 2 -62.91 22.80 -40.46
C THR A 2 -63.45 21.37 -40.23
N SER A 3 -62.98 20.30 -40.88
CA SER A 3 -61.67 19.62 -40.84
C SER A 3 -61.20 19.27 -39.42
N ASP A 4 -61.72 18.17 -38.88
CA ASP A 4 -61.13 17.41 -37.77
C ASP A 4 -60.31 16.25 -38.36
N ALA A 5 -59.02 16.22 -38.05
CA ALA A 5 -58.10 15.12 -38.36
C ALA A 5 -57.52 14.56 -37.04
N PRO A 6 -57.24 13.25 -36.97
CA PRO A 6 -57.09 12.53 -35.71
C PRO A 6 -55.70 12.71 -35.07
N ALA A 7 -55.66 12.51 -33.74
CA ALA A 7 -54.47 12.63 -32.90
C ALA A 7 -53.40 11.58 -33.20
N ASP A 8 -52.14 12.03 -33.26
CA ASP A 8 -50.94 11.21 -33.39
C ASP A 8 -50.70 10.31 -32.16
N PRO A 9 -50.10 9.11 -32.34
CA PRO A 9 -49.73 8.24 -31.23
C PRO A 9 -48.52 8.79 -30.44
N PRO A 10 -48.39 8.46 -29.14
CA PRO A 10 -47.32 9.02 -28.31
C PRO A 10 -45.94 8.52 -28.73
N ALA A 11 -45.05 9.48 -28.99
CA ALA A 11 -43.68 9.28 -29.45
C ALA A 11 -42.84 8.41 -28.48
N GLU A 12 -42.09 7.46 -29.05
CA GLU A 12 -41.06 6.67 -28.38
C GLU A 12 -40.07 7.56 -27.61
N ARG A 13 -39.81 7.20 -26.34
CA ARG A 13 -38.83 7.88 -25.48
C ARG A 13 -37.45 7.89 -26.13
N ARG A 14 -37.03 9.09 -26.56
CA ARG A 14 -35.69 9.47 -27.05
C ARG A 14 -34.56 8.77 -26.27
N ARG A 15 -33.69 8.09 -27.04
CA ARG A 15 -32.41 7.50 -26.60
C ARG A 15 -31.60 8.51 -25.78
N ARG A 16 -31.09 8.11 -24.61
CA ARG A 16 -30.11 8.90 -23.85
C ARG A 16 -28.78 8.92 -24.60
N SER A 17 -28.14 10.09 -24.62
CA SER A 17 -27.05 10.53 -25.50
C SER A 17 -25.65 9.98 -25.19
N SER A 18 -25.49 8.78 -24.64
CA SER A 18 -24.16 8.21 -24.35
C SER A 18 -23.71 7.08 -25.28
N GLY A 19 -24.60 6.56 -26.15
CA GLY A 19 -24.29 5.42 -27.01
C GLY A 19 -23.95 4.11 -26.26
N ARG A 20 -24.00 4.10 -24.92
CA ARG A 20 -23.70 2.91 -24.11
C ARG A 20 -24.85 1.93 -24.21
N ILE A 21 -24.54 0.70 -24.59
CA ILE A 21 -25.45 -0.44 -24.54
C ILE A 21 -25.99 -0.57 -23.11
N THR A 22 -27.30 -0.73 -22.99
CA THR A 22 -28.01 -0.82 -21.72
C THR A 22 -28.47 -2.24 -21.43
N LEU A 23 -28.86 -2.52 -20.18
CA LEU A 23 -29.46 -3.80 -19.80
C LEU A 23 -30.73 -4.11 -20.62
N ALA A 24 -31.45 -3.07 -21.05
CA ALA A 24 -32.64 -3.23 -21.89
C ALA A 24 -32.28 -3.73 -23.30
N ASP A 25 -31.15 -3.29 -23.85
CA ASP A 25 -30.66 -3.74 -25.15
C ASP A 25 -30.24 -5.21 -25.10
N VAL A 26 -29.57 -5.62 -24.02
CA VAL A 26 -29.23 -7.04 -23.77
C VAL A 26 -30.48 -7.89 -23.59
N ALA A 27 -31.46 -7.42 -22.81
CA ALA A 27 -32.71 -8.13 -22.61
C ALA A 27 -33.47 -8.33 -23.93
N LYS A 28 -33.49 -7.30 -24.78
CA LYS A 28 -34.08 -7.36 -26.13
C LYS A 28 -33.35 -8.37 -27.02
N ALA A 29 -32.01 -8.33 -27.06
CA ALA A 29 -31.21 -9.27 -27.85
C ALA A 29 -31.34 -10.72 -27.38
N ALA A 30 -31.46 -10.95 -26.07
CA ALA A 30 -31.68 -12.26 -25.49
C ALA A 30 -33.16 -12.72 -25.52
N GLY A 31 -34.10 -11.84 -25.90
CA GLY A 31 -35.53 -12.14 -25.93
C GLY A 31 -36.14 -12.41 -24.55
N VAL A 32 -35.70 -11.68 -23.52
CA VAL A 32 -36.16 -11.84 -22.13
C VAL A 32 -36.55 -10.49 -21.53
N SER A 33 -37.23 -10.50 -20.37
CA SER A 33 -37.49 -9.25 -19.63
C SER A 33 -36.20 -8.65 -19.06
N PRO A 34 -36.10 -7.32 -18.85
CA PRO A 34 -34.95 -6.71 -18.18
C PRO A 34 -34.65 -7.27 -16.79
N ILE A 35 -35.69 -7.68 -16.04
CA ILE A 35 -35.55 -8.35 -14.73
C ILE A 35 -34.90 -9.72 -14.90
N THR A 36 -35.33 -10.49 -15.89
CA THR A 36 -34.77 -11.81 -16.20
C THR A 36 -33.32 -11.70 -16.67
N ALA A 37 -33.00 -10.72 -17.52
CA ALA A 37 -31.61 -10.44 -17.92
C ALA A 37 -30.72 -10.06 -16.73
N SER A 38 -31.23 -9.21 -15.82
CA SER A 38 -30.52 -8.85 -14.58
C SER A 38 -30.21 -10.08 -13.72
N ARG A 39 -31.20 -10.94 -13.48
CA ARG A 39 -31.05 -12.17 -12.67
C ARG A 39 -30.14 -13.20 -13.34
N ALA A 40 -30.22 -13.33 -14.65
CA ALA A 40 -29.36 -14.21 -15.44
C ALA A 40 -27.89 -13.79 -15.36
N LEU A 41 -27.58 -12.50 -15.53
CA LEU A 41 -26.22 -11.95 -15.38
C LEU A 41 -25.68 -12.06 -13.94
N ARG A 42 -26.56 -12.13 -12.93
CA ARG A 42 -26.21 -12.39 -11.52
C ARG A 42 -26.10 -13.87 -11.17
N ARG A 43 -26.52 -14.77 -12.06
CA ARG A 43 -26.64 -16.21 -11.82
C ARG A 43 -27.50 -16.55 -10.59
N ASP A 44 -28.62 -15.86 -10.42
CA ASP A 44 -29.55 -16.14 -9.31
C ASP A 44 -30.13 -17.58 -9.40
N ARG A 45 -30.34 -18.23 -8.25
CA ARG A 45 -30.79 -19.64 -8.13
C ARG A 45 -32.16 -19.99 -8.76
N GLY A 46 -32.82 -19.06 -9.45
CA GLY A 46 -34.11 -19.26 -10.12
C GLY A 46 -34.07 -19.13 -11.64
N VAL A 47 -32.89 -19.02 -12.25
CA VAL A 47 -32.71 -18.87 -13.70
C VAL A 47 -32.03 -20.10 -14.27
N GLY A 48 -32.68 -20.79 -15.21
CA GLY A 48 -32.12 -21.98 -15.86
C GLY A 48 -30.81 -21.66 -16.61
N GLU A 49 -29.87 -22.60 -16.60
CA GLU A 49 -28.52 -22.42 -17.19
C GLU A 49 -28.55 -22.04 -18.67
N ALA A 50 -29.49 -22.61 -19.45
CA ALA A 50 -29.69 -22.25 -20.85
C ALA A 50 -30.03 -20.76 -21.03
N LEU A 51 -30.81 -20.19 -20.10
CA LEU A 51 -31.17 -18.77 -20.13
C LEU A 51 -30.01 -17.88 -19.70
N VAL A 52 -29.22 -18.32 -18.71
CA VAL A 52 -27.97 -17.66 -18.33
C VAL A 52 -27.01 -17.57 -19.51
N ALA A 53 -26.75 -18.70 -20.18
CA ALA A 53 -25.87 -18.75 -21.34
C ALA A 53 -26.37 -17.83 -22.48
N LYS A 54 -27.67 -17.84 -22.76
CA LYS A 54 -28.28 -16.99 -23.79
C LYS A 54 -28.11 -15.50 -23.49
N VAL A 55 -28.35 -15.09 -22.25
CA VAL A 55 -28.21 -13.68 -21.83
C VAL A 55 -26.73 -13.27 -21.84
N GLN A 56 -25.82 -14.14 -21.40
CA GLN A 56 -24.39 -13.86 -21.39
C GLN A 56 -23.86 -13.66 -22.82
N ALA A 57 -24.21 -14.55 -23.75
CA ALA A 57 -23.82 -14.42 -25.15
C ALA A 57 -24.32 -13.11 -25.79
N ALA A 58 -25.56 -12.71 -25.46
CA ALA A 58 -26.10 -11.42 -25.93
C ALA A 58 -25.36 -10.22 -25.33
N ALA A 59 -24.99 -10.29 -24.04
CA ALA A 59 -24.20 -9.24 -23.39
C ALA A 59 -22.80 -9.12 -24.01
N ASP A 60 -22.13 -10.25 -24.22
CA ASP A 60 -20.78 -10.31 -24.80
C ASP A 60 -20.77 -9.79 -26.25
N THR A 61 -21.75 -10.21 -27.06
CA THR A 61 -21.90 -9.77 -28.46
C THR A 61 -22.11 -8.26 -28.57
N LEU A 62 -22.86 -7.67 -27.64
CA LEU A 62 -23.14 -6.25 -27.62
C LEU A 62 -22.03 -5.43 -26.92
N GLY A 63 -21.03 -6.08 -26.30
CA GLY A 63 -20.05 -5.39 -25.46
C GLY A 63 -20.69 -4.73 -24.23
N TYR A 64 -21.80 -5.28 -23.73
CA TYR A 64 -22.47 -4.74 -22.55
C TYR A 64 -21.63 -5.02 -21.30
N VAL A 65 -21.19 -3.93 -20.65
CA VAL A 65 -20.60 -3.99 -19.32
C VAL A 65 -21.64 -3.51 -18.31
N PRO A 66 -22.03 -4.34 -17.31
CA PRO A 66 -22.93 -3.91 -16.26
C PRO A 66 -22.41 -2.65 -15.57
N ASP A 67 -23.27 -1.64 -15.44
CA ASP A 67 -22.91 -0.41 -14.73
C ASP A 67 -22.62 -0.74 -13.25
N PRO A 68 -21.39 -0.53 -12.75
CA PRO A 68 -21.03 -0.78 -11.36
C PRO A 68 -21.88 0.05 -10.39
N ALA A 69 -22.28 1.26 -10.75
CA ALA A 69 -23.13 2.11 -9.92
C ALA A 69 -24.57 1.57 -9.85
N ALA A 70 -25.11 1.08 -10.96
CA ALA A 70 -26.43 0.42 -10.97
C ALA A 70 -26.41 -0.92 -10.21
N ARG A 71 -25.28 -1.65 -10.26
CA ARG A 71 -25.07 -2.90 -9.50
C ARG A 71 -24.90 -2.62 -8.01
N ALA A 72 -24.13 -1.61 -7.63
CA ALA A 72 -23.98 -1.18 -6.23
C ALA A 72 -25.30 -0.66 -5.64
N LEU A 73 -26.09 0.09 -6.42
CA LEU A 73 -27.42 0.55 -6.02
C LEU A 73 -28.40 -0.61 -5.82
N ALA A 74 -28.33 -1.65 -6.67
CA ALA A 74 -29.21 -2.82 -6.60
C ALA A 74 -28.74 -3.91 -5.62
N SER A 75 -27.49 -3.89 -5.16
CA SER A 75 -26.91 -4.88 -4.22
C SER A 75 -26.52 -4.29 -2.86
N SER A 76 -26.65 -2.96 -2.70
CA SER A 76 -26.20 -2.17 -1.55
C SER A 76 -24.74 -2.40 -1.12
N ARG A 77 -23.91 -3.03 -1.96
CA ARG A 77 -22.53 -3.41 -1.64
C ARG A 77 -21.59 -2.99 -2.76
N SER A 78 -20.51 -2.32 -2.42
CA SER A 78 -19.44 -1.98 -3.37
C SER A 78 -18.54 -3.20 -3.60
N SER A 79 -18.01 -3.32 -4.82
CA SER A 79 -17.06 -4.34 -5.22
C SER A 79 -15.61 -3.87 -5.11
N HIS A 80 -15.35 -2.71 -4.49
CA HIS A 80 -14.04 -2.10 -4.46
C HIS A 80 -13.51 -1.94 -3.03
N VAL A 81 -12.21 -2.15 -2.85
CA VAL A 81 -11.47 -1.81 -1.62
C VAL A 81 -10.50 -0.71 -1.97
N ALA A 82 -10.49 0.39 -1.20
CA ALA A 82 -9.49 1.43 -1.39
C ALA A 82 -8.18 1.01 -0.71
N VAL A 83 -7.06 1.10 -1.43
CA VAL A 83 -5.73 0.76 -0.93
C VAL A 83 -4.83 1.98 -1.11
N LEU A 84 -4.48 2.63 -0.01
CA LEU A 84 -3.67 3.86 0.00
C LEU A 84 -2.23 3.53 0.37
N VAL A 85 -1.32 3.76 -0.57
CA VAL A 85 0.13 3.53 -0.42
C VAL A 85 0.90 4.83 -0.66
N PRO A 86 2.08 5.02 -0.04
CA PRO A 86 2.85 6.24 -0.23
C PRO A 86 3.51 6.38 -1.61
N LEU A 87 4.07 5.29 -2.17
CA LEU A 87 4.86 5.34 -3.41
C LEU A 87 4.71 4.06 -4.23
N LEU A 88 5.00 4.16 -5.52
CA LEU A 88 5.12 3.04 -6.48
C LEU A 88 6.48 3.03 -7.20
N THR A 89 7.46 3.78 -6.70
CA THR A 89 8.76 3.97 -7.35
C THR A 89 9.73 2.83 -7.10
N ASN A 90 9.52 2.03 -6.05
CA ASN A 90 10.32 0.85 -5.71
C ASN A 90 9.40 -0.31 -5.29
N ARG A 91 9.98 -1.50 -5.08
CA ARG A 91 9.22 -2.71 -4.73
C ARG A 91 8.57 -2.68 -3.34
N LEU A 92 8.83 -1.66 -2.51
CA LEU A 92 8.35 -1.63 -1.13
C LEU A 92 6.84 -1.79 -1.00
N PHE A 93 6.07 -1.17 -1.89
CA PHE A 93 4.61 -1.27 -1.88
C PHE A 93 4.06 -2.16 -2.99
N VAL A 94 4.88 -2.53 -3.99
CA VAL A 94 4.46 -3.42 -5.08
C VAL A 94 4.18 -4.81 -4.54
N ASP A 95 5.10 -5.41 -3.76
CA ASP A 95 4.90 -6.74 -3.16
C ASP A 95 3.64 -6.79 -2.25
N LEU A 96 3.38 -5.69 -1.54
CA LEU A 96 2.19 -5.54 -0.70
C LEU A 96 0.92 -5.50 -1.54
N LEU A 97 0.90 -4.70 -2.61
CA LEU A 97 -0.25 -4.55 -3.50
C LEU A 97 -0.58 -5.85 -4.25
N GLU A 98 0.43 -6.55 -4.75
CA GLU A 98 0.26 -7.86 -5.38
C GLU A 98 -0.36 -8.86 -4.41
N ALA A 99 0.15 -8.94 -3.18
CA ALA A 99 -0.40 -9.81 -2.15
C ALA A 99 -1.84 -9.44 -1.78
N VAL A 100 -2.15 -8.15 -1.58
CA VAL A 100 -3.52 -7.68 -1.36
C VAL A 100 -4.44 -8.11 -2.51
N GLN A 101 -4.02 -7.90 -3.75
CA GLN A 101 -4.81 -8.24 -4.92
C GLN A 101 -5.06 -9.75 -5.02
N SER A 102 -4.05 -10.58 -4.73
CA SER A 102 -4.16 -12.04 -4.75
C SER A 102 -5.23 -12.59 -3.78
N VAL A 103 -5.49 -11.86 -2.70
CA VAL A 103 -6.49 -12.24 -1.68
C VAL A 103 -7.86 -11.65 -2.00
N LEU A 104 -7.91 -10.38 -2.42
CA LEU A 104 -9.17 -9.67 -2.68
C LEU A 104 -9.87 -10.15 -3.96
N LEU A 105 -9.11 -10.43 -5.03
CA LEU A 105 -9.67 -10.73 -6.35
C LEU A 105 -10.50 -12.04 -6.35
N PRO A 106 -10.02 -13.17 -5.78
CA PRO A 106 -10.83 -14.38 -5.65
C PRO A 106 -12.08 -14.21 -4.77
N ALA A 107 -12.03 -13.26 -3.82
CA ALA A 107 -13.18 -12.89 -2.99
C ALA A 107 -14.17 -11.95 -3.69
N GLY A 108 -13.92 -11.58 -4.95
CA GLY A 108 -14.80 -10.75 -5.77
C GLY A 108 -14.63 -9.24 -5.57
N TYR A 109 -13.52 -8.81 -4.94
CA TYR A 109 -13.20 -7.41 -4.71
C TYR A 109 -12.05 -6.93 -5.60
N GLN A 110 -12.14 -5.69 -6.06
CA GLN A 110 -11.10 -5.02 -6.84
C GLN A 110 -10.43 -3.93 -5.99
N SER A 111 -9.11 -3.81 -6.08
CA SER A 111 -8.36 -2.74 -5.41
C SER A 111 -8.45 -1.42 -6.19
N LEU A 112 -8.79 -0.33 -5.50
CA LEU A 112 -8.64 1.04 -5.97
C LEU A 112 -7.40 1.64 -5.30
N ILE A 113 -6.31 1.75 -6.07
CA ILE A 113 -5.00 2.15 -5.54
C ILE A 113 -4.86 3.66 -5.59
N GLY A 114 -4.61 4.28 -4.42
CA GLY A 114 -4.27 5.69 -4.31
C GLY A 114 -2.84 5.86 -3.82
N VAL A 115 -2.08 6.76 -4.46
CA VAL A 115 -0.68 7.04 -4.11
C VAL A 115 -0.61 8.38 -3.38
N THR A 116 -0.14 8.38 -2.12
CA THR A 116 -0.23 9.55 -1.24
C THR A 116 1.05 10.39 -1.18
N HIS A 117 2.16 9.91 -1.73
CA HIS A 117 3.46 10.59 -1.72
C HIS A 117 3.98 11.02 -0.34
N TYR A 118 3.55 10.33 0.72
CA TYR A 118 3.80 10.73 2.12
C TYR A 118 3.22 12.11 2.49
N ASP A 119 2.31 12.63 1.66
CA ASP A 119 1.61 13.88 1.89
C ASP A 119 0.23 13.59 2.50
N THR A 120 0.05 14.06 3.73
CA THR A 120 -1.20 13.84 4.49
C THR A 120 -2.40 14.59 3.89
N HIS A 121 -2.16 15.68 3.15
CA HIS A 121 -3.21 16.39 2.43
C HIS A 121 -3.62 15.65 1.16
N GLU A 122 -2.65 15.07 0.44
CA GLU A 122 -2.94 14.23 -0.73
C GLU A 122 -3.71 12.95 -0.32
N GLU A 123 -3.32 12.30 0.78
CA GLU A 123 -4.09 11.18 1.36
C GLU A 123 -5.54 11.61 1.66
N GLU A 124 -5.74 12.77 2.27
CA GLU A 124 -7.09 13.28 2.57
C GLU A 124 -7.93 13.48 1.30
N LEU A 125 -7.36 14.09 0.26
CA LEU A 125 -8.06 14.31 -1.01
C LEU A 125 -8.45 12.98 -1.68
N LEU A 126 -7.55 12.00 -1.66
CA LEU A 126 -7.83 10.66 -2.17
C LEU A 126 -8.92 9.96 -1.36
N LEU A 127 -8.86 10.04 -0.03
CA LEU A 127 -9.91 9.51 0.85
C LEU A 127 -11.27 10.13 0.50
N ARG A 128 -11.36 11.46 0.38
CA ARG A 128 -12.61 12.14 -0.01
C ARG A 128 -13.15 11.64 -1.35
N SER A 129 -12.27 11.51 -2.34
CA SER A 129 -12.62 11.03 -3.68
C SER A 129 -13.14 9.58 -3.63
N TYR A 130 -12.44 8.70 -2.95
CA TYR A 130 -12.80 7.27 -2.90
C TYR A 130 -14.05 7.03 -2.07
N MET A 131 -14.24 7.75 -0.96
CA MET A 131 -15.45 7.67 -0.15
C MET A 131 -16.72 8.01 -0.93
N ALA A 132 -16.64 8.89 -1.93
CA ALA A 132 -17.78 9.19 -2.81
C ALA A 132 -18.26 7.95 -3.58
N HIS A 133 -17.39 6.96 -3.80
CA HIS A 133 -17.70 5.69 -4.43
C HIS A 133 -18.09 4.58 -3.44
N ARG A 134 -18.19 4.91 -2.14
CA ARG A 134 -18.57 3.99 -1.05
C ARG A 134 -17.81 2.65 -1.12
N PRO A 135 -16.47 2.64 -0.96
CA PRO A 135 -15.71 1.40 -1.02
C PRO A 135 -16.19 0.46 0.08
N ALA A 136 -15.98 -0.84 -0.13
CA ALA A 136 -16.40 -1.88 0.79
C ALA A 136 -15.50 -1.95 2.04
N GLY A 137 -14.28 -1.42 1.95
CA GLY A 137 -13.31 -1.35 3.02
C GLY A 137 -12.06 -0.58 2.60
N LEU A 138 -11.17 -0.33 3.55
CA LEU A 138 -9.95 0.44 3.39
C LEU A 138 -8.73 -0.37 3.85
N ILE A 139 -7.65 -0.25 3.09
CA ILE A 139 -6.30 -0.60 3.53
C ILE A 139 -5.46 0.67 3.41
N VAL A 140 -4.90 1.15 4.53
CA VAL A 140 -4.15 2.40 4.57
C VAL A 140 -2.78 2.19 5.19
N THR A 141 -1.76 2.88 4.68
CA THR A 141 -0.39 2.71 5.18
C THR A 141 -0.15 3.58 6.41
N GLY A 142 0.31 2.97 7.50
CA GLY A 142 0.70 3.67 8.72
C GLY A 142 -0.46 4.39 9.46
N PHE A 143 -0.06 5.18 10.46
CA PHE A 143 -1.00 5.89 11.33
C PHE A 143 -0.99 7.42 11.18
N GLU A 144 0.07 7.98 10.59
CA GLU A 144 0.18 9.41 10.34
C GLU A 144 -0.75 9.85 9.20
N ARG A 145 -1.58 10.86 9.46
CA ARG A 145 -2.55 11.44 8.53
C ARG A 145 -3.08 12.76 9.04
N SER A 146 -3.73 13.55 8.18
CA SER A 146 -4.36 14.79 8.59
C SER A 146 -5.51 14.52 9.58
N GLU A 147 -5.83 15.50 10.42
CA GLU A 147 -6.96 15.39 11.35
C GLU A 147 -8.29 15.17 10.61
N ALA A 148 -8.46 15.81 9.45
CA ALA A 148 -9.62 15.61 8.59
C ALA A 148 -9.63 14.22 7.93
N GLY A 149 -8.48 13.69 7.49
CA GLY A 149 -8.33 12.31 7.02
C GLY A 149 -8.71 11.29 8.10
N SER A 150 -8.21 11.48 9.34
CA SER A 150 -8.58 10.66 10.49
C SER A 150 -10.09 10.66 10.73
N ARG A 151 -10.72 11.83 10.73
CA ARG A 151 -12.19 11.96 10.87
C ARG A 151 -12.94 11.26 9.75
N LEU A 152 -12.48 11.35 8.50
CA LEU A 152 -13.12 10.67 7.36
C LEU A 152 -13.10 9.16 7.54
N VAL A 153 -11.96 8.58 7.91
CA VAL A 153 -11.85 7.14 8.17
C VAL A 153 -12.77 6.73 9.32
N ALA A 154 -12.69 7.42 10.47
CA ALA A 154 -13.47 7.08 11.66
C ALA A 154 -14.99 7.22 11.47
N SER A 155 -15.43 8.26 10.76
CA SER A 155 -16.86 8.51 10.52
C SER A 155 -17.45 7.70 9.36
N SER A 156 -16.62 7.06 8.54
CA SER A 156 -17.08 6.30 7.37
C SER A 156 -17.89 5.05 7.73
N GLY A 157 -17.65 4.49 8.92
CA GLY A 157 -18.20 3.19 9.34
C GLY A 157 -17.68 2.01 8.50
N LEU A 158 -16.66 2.22 7.67
CA LEU A 158 -16.08 1.18 6.83
C LEU A 158 -15.03 0.39 7.61
N PRO A 159 -14.95 -0.94 7.39
CA PRO A 159 -13.78 -1.71 7.81
C PRO A 159 -12.49 -1.08 7.28
N CYS A 160 -11.52 -0.85 8.17
CA CYS A 160 -10.24 -0.23 7.84
C CYS A 160 -9.11 -1.01 8.49
N VAL A 161 -8.10 -1.37 7.70
CA VAL A 161 -6.89 -2.05 8.16
C VAL A 161 -5.68 -1.18 7.87
N HIS A 162 -4.88 -0.90 8.89
CA HIS A 162 -3.61 -0.20 8.76
C HIS A 162 -2.47 -1.17 8.46
N VAL A 163 -1.55 -0.81 7.58
CA VAL A 163 -0.41 -1.66 7.20
C VAL A 163 0.93 -1.02 7.50
N MET A 164 1.98 -1.85 7.60
CA MET A 164 3.40 -1.48 7.78
C MET A 164 3.79 -1.02 9.19
N GLU A 165 2.82 -0.87 10.10
CA GLU A 165 3.02 -0.51 11.50
C GLU A 165 2.00 -1.26 12.36
N THR A 166 2.37 -1.54 13.61
CA THR A 166 1.50 -2.15 14.62
C THR A 166 1.03 -1.10 15.62
N SER A 167 -0.15 -1.29 16.19
CA SER A 167 -0.69 -0.44 17.26
C SER A 167 -1.43 -1.27 18.29
N THR A 168 -1.33 -0.87 19.55
CA THR A 168 -2.11 -1.42 20.66
C THR A 168 -3.36 -0.58 20.97
N ALA A 169 -3.65 0.43 20.15
CA ALA A 169 -4.80 1.30 20.34
C ALA A 169 -6.12 0.49 20.20
N PRO A 170 -7.06 0.61 21.14
CA PRO A 170 -8.33 -0.09 21.07
C PRO A 170 -9.09 0.22 19.77
N GLY A 171 -9.66 -0.81 19.14
CA GLY A 171 -10.49 -0.64 17.94
C GLY A 171 -9.74 -0.38 16.63
N VAL A 172 -8.40 -0.32 16.67
CA VAL A 172 -7.56 -0.22 15.47
C VAL A 172 -7.24 -1.61 14.96
N PHE A 173 -7.46 -1.86 13.67
CA PHE A 173 -7.05 -3.08 12.99
C PHE A 173 -5.77 -2.81 12.21
N CYS A 174 -4.71 -3.57 12.46
CA CYS A 174 -3.42 -3.34 11.82
C CYS A 174 -2.62 -4.63 11.62
N VAL A 175 -1.79 -4.61 10.57
CA VAL A 175 -0.83 -5.66 10.24
C VAL A 175 0.51 -5.01 9.91
N GLY A 176 1.57 -5.38 10.62
CA GLY A 176 2.86 -4.76 10.42
C GLY A 176 3.93 -5.34 11.31
N PHE A 177 4.92 -4.52 11.64
CA PHE A 177 5.98 -4.87 12.57
C PHE A 177 6.49 -3.60 13.27
N SER A 178 7.27 -3.79 14.34
CA SER A 178 7.87 -2.69 15.10
C SER A 178 9.08 -2.08 14.37
N GLN A 179 8.94 -0.83 13.92
CA GLN A 179 10.05 -0.05 13.35
C GLN A 179 11.13 0.25 14.39
N HIS A 180 10.72 0.48 15.65
CA HIS A 180 11.64 0.72 16.76
C HIS A 180 12.53 -0.50 17.00
N ASP A 181 11.94 -1.70 17.07
CA ASP A 181 12.70 -2.91 17.37
C ASP A 181 13.55 -3.34 16.17
N ALA A 182 13.05 -3.13 14.95
CA ALA A 182 13.84 -3.35 13.74
C ALA A 182 15.06 -2.40 13.65
N GLY A 183 14.89 -1.11 13.98
CA GLY A 183 15.98 -0.14 14.06
C GLY A 183 16.98 -0.44 15.18
N TYR A 184 16.48 -0.97 16.31
CA TYR A 184 17.33 -1.47 17.39
C TYR A 184 18.17 -2.67 16.94
N ALA A 185 17.54 -3.69 16.35
CA ALA A 185 18.20 -4.95 15.98
C ALA A 185 19.33 -4.76 14.97
N ILE A 186 19.15 -3.92 13.95
CA ILE A 186 20.22 -3.62 12.98
C ILE A 186 21.38 -2.83 13.61
N THR A 187 21.07 -1.95 14.57
CA THR A 187 22.08 -1.18 15.30
C THR A 187 22.84 -2.09 16.28
N GLU A 188 22.13 -2.98 16.98
CA GLU A 188 22.69 -3.99 17.87
C GLU A 188 23.62 -4.93 17.11
N HIS A 189 23.24 -5.34 15.90
CA HIS A 189 24.14 -6.07 15.01
C HIS A 189 25.44 -5.31 14.78
N LEU A 190 25.40 -4.04 14.37
CA LEU A 190 26.62 -3.24 14.17
C LEU A 190 27.48 -3.13 15.44
N VAL A 191 26.86 -2.87 16.59
CA VAL A 191 27.55 -2.84 17.89
C VAL A 191 28.21 -4.19 18.20
N SER A 192 27.50 -5.31 17.99
CA SER A 192 28.01 -6.66 18.21
C SER A 192 29.21 -7.02 17.32
N ARG A 193 29.32 -6.37 16.15
CA ARG A 193 30.47 -6.48 15.24
C ARG A 193 31.64 -5.58 15.65
N GLY A 194 31.54 -4.89 16.78
CA GLY A 194 32.59 -4.06 17.36
C GLY A 194 32.60 -2.62 16.85
N ARG A 195 31.57 -2.18 16.11
CA ARG A 195 31.43 -0.79 15.65
C ARG A 195 31.07 0.12 16.81
N LYS A 196 31.71 1.28 16.89
CA LYS A 196 31.59 2.21 18.02
C LYS A 196 31.09 3.58 17.63
N ARG A 197 31.30 4.01 16.38
CA ARG A 197 30.93 5.33 15.86
C ARG A 197 30.00 5.14 14.68
N ILE A 198 28.79 4.72 15.03
CA ILE A 198 27.74 4.36 14.08
C ILE A 198 26.96 5.64 13.77
N ALA A 199 26.91 6.03 12.50
CA ALA A 199 26.07 7.11 12.02
C ALA A 199 24.68 6.62 11.61
N PHE A 200 23.64 7.39 11.87
CA PHE A 200 22.32 7.20 11.27
C PHE A 200 22.09 8.21 10.14
N VAL A 201 21.71 7.72 8.96
CA VAL A 201 21.41 8.56 7.79
C VAL A 201 19.95 8.37 7.40
N GLY A 202 19.13 9.37 7.71
CA GLY A 202 17.71 9.43 7.40
C GLY A 202 17.43 10.31 6.18
N ALA A 203 16.52 9.86 5.32
CA ALA A 203 15.95 10.63 4.22
C ALA A 203 14.42 10.61 4.32
N GLN A 204 13.75 11.60 3.72
CA GLN A 204 12.29 11.80 3.68
C GLN A 204 11.61 12.05 5.05
N LEU A 205 12.14 11.47 6.13
CA LEU A 205 11.77 11.73 7.51
C LEU A 205 10.29 11.45 7.85
N ASP A 206 9.69 10.47 7.19
CA ASP A 206 8.36 9.98 7.55
C ASP A 206 8.36 9.32 8.94
N ALA A 207 7.18 9.19 9.56
CA ALA A 207 7.05 8.64 10.91
C ALA A 207 7.81 7.32 11.12
N ARG A 208 7.82 6.40 10.14
CA ARG A 208 8.51 5.12 10.29
C ARG A 208 10.03 5.29 10.30
N VAL A 209 10.58 6.20 9.50
CA VAL A 209 12.01 6.55 9.54
C VAL A 209 12.39 7.06 10.94
N LEU A 210 11.56 7.92 11.53
CA LEU A 210 11.81 8.47 12.86
C LEU A 210 11.69 7.41 13.97
N GLN A 211 10.75 6.47 13.85
CA GLN A 211 10.63 5.32 14.76
C GLN A 211 11.88 4.42 14.67
N ARG A 212 12.40 4.17 13.46
CA ARG A 212 13.67 3.44 13.26
C ARG A 212 14.85 4.18 13.88
N ALA A 213 14.92 5.49 13.70
CA ALA A 213 15.95 6.33 14.31
C ALA A 213 15.90 6.22 15.84
N GLU A 214 14.71 6.18 16.45
CA GLU A 214 14.59 6.00 17.90
C GLU A 214 15.06 4.61 18.37
N GLY A 215 14.80 3.57 17.58
CA GLY A 215 15.38 2.23 17.80
C GLY A 215 16.92 2.24 17.81
N TYR A 216 17.50 2.92 16.83
CA TYR A 216 18.95 3.16 16.76
C TYR A 216 19.47 3.91 17.99
N ARG A 217 18.81 5.02 18.37
CA ARG A 217 19.23 5.80 19.55
C ARG A 217 19.15 4.97 20.83
N ARG A 218 18.07 4.19 21.01
CA ARG A 218 17.89 3.30 22.16
C ARG A 218 19.04 2.31 22.27
N CYS A 219 19.37 1.61 21.18
CA CYS A 219 20.48 0.66 21.16
C CYS A 219 21.81 1.31 21.55
N LEU A 220 22.14 2.47 20.96
CA LEU A 220 23.39 3.15 21.29
C LEU A 220 23.43 3.69 22.72
N ARG A 221 22.30 4.11 23.29
CA ARG A 221 22.22 4.51 24.70
C ARG A 221 22.48 3.33 25.62
N ASP A 222 21.87 2.19 25.34
CA ASP A 222 22.07 0.95 26.11
C ASP A 222 23.54 0.48 26.07
N ALA A 223 24.22 0.69 24.93
CA ALA A 223 25.64 0.38 24.75
C ALA A 223 26.61 1.48 25.26
N GLY A 224 26.10 2.64 25.69
CA GLY A 224 26.93 3.79 26.09
C GLY A 224 27.70 4.45 24.92
N LEU A 225 27.21 4.30 23.70
CA LEU A 225 27.83 4.77 22.45
C LEU A 225 27.06 5.91 21.76
N HIS A 226 25.93 6.35 22.32
CA HIS A 226 25.08 7.36 21.68
C HIS A 226 25.75 8.73 21.59
N ASP A 227 25.91 9.22 20.37
CA ASP A 227 26.38 10.57 20.04
C ASP A 227 25.35 11.26 19.14
N PRO A 228 24.64 12.31 19.61
CA PRO A 228 23.67 13.06 18.82
C PRO A 228 24.26 13.69 17.54
N GLN A 229 25.58 13.91 17.50
CA GLN A 229 26.26 14.47 16.33
C GLN A 229 26.48 13.44 15.22
N LEU A 230 26.06 12.18 15.41
CA LEU A 230 26.14 11.11 14.41
C LEU A 230 24.79 10.86 13.70
N GLU A 231 23.91 11.86 13.65
CA GLU A 231 22.64 11.79 12.93
C GLU A 231 22.60 12.79 11.76
N TRP A 232 22.31 12.28 10.57
CA TRP A 232 22.07 13.09 9.37
C TRP A 232 20.64 12.85 8.91
N LEU A 233 19.78 13.86 9.11
CA LEU A 233 18.36 13.81 8.77
C LEU A 233 18.08 14.77 7.62
N ASP A 234 17.84 14.24 6.43
CA ASP A 234 17.57 15.02 5.22
C ASP A 234 16.09 14.90 4.82
N PRO A 235 15.35 16.00 4.64
CA PRO A 235 13.93 15.94 4.27
C PRO A 235 13.70 15.53 2.80
N ARG A 236 14.74 15.50 1.95
CA ARG A 236 14.61 15.09 0.55
C ARG A 236 14.20 13.62 0.44
N ARG A 237 13.47 13.29 -0.63
CA ARG A 237 13.06 11.92 -0.94
C ARG A 237 14.28 11.01 -1.09
N SER A 238 14.13 9.77 -0.65
CA SER A 238 15.19 8.75 -0.78
C SER A 238 15.53 8.49 -2.24
N SER A 239 16.82 8.41 -2.54
CA SER A 239 17.33 8.02 -3.85
C SER A 239 18.78 7.55 -3.73
N ILE A 240 19.22 6.75 -4.71
CA ILE A 240 20.62 6.30 -4.82
C ILE A 240 21.58 7.51 -4.89
N ALA A 241 21.21 8.56 -5.64
CA ALA A 241 22.03 9.77 -5.76
C ALA A 241 22.21 10.45 -4.39
N LEU A 242 21.11 10.65 -3.65
CA LEU A 242 21.14 11.23 -2.31
C LEU A 242 21.99 10.41 -1.34
N GLY A 243 21.90 9.07 -1.43
CA GLY A 243 22.70 8.17 -0.61
C GLY A 243 24.20 8.39 -0.77
N GLY A 244 24.66 8.59 -2.01
CA GLY A 244 26.05 8.87 -2.29
C GLY A 244 26.52 10.25 -1.78
N GLU A 245 25.67 11.28 -1.93
CA GLU A 245 25.93 12.62 -1.36
C GLU A 245 26.07 12.56 0.17
N LEU A 246 25.13 11.90 0.84
CA LEU A 246 25.10 11.82 2.31
C LEU A 246 26.26 10.97 2.84
N PHE A 247 26.63 9.87 2.18
CA PHE A 247 27.82 9.09 2.55
C PHE A 247 29.09 9.95 2.54
N ALA A 248 29.31 10.71 1.45
CA ALA A 248 30.46 11.59 1.34
C ALA A 248 30.44 12.70 2.41
N ALA A 249 29.26 13.28 2.69
CA ALA A 249 29.09 14.30 3.71
C ALA A 249 29.38 13.79 5.12
N VAL A 250 28.92 12.58 5.46
CA VAL A 250 29.21 11.91 6.74
C VAL A 250 30.72 11.77 6.93
N LEU A 251 31.44 11.18 5.97
CA LEU A 251 32.88 10.95 6.11
C LEU A 251 33.71 12.22 6.08
N ALA A 252 33.28 13.25 5.34
CA ALA A 252 33.95 14.55 5.34
C ALA A 252 33.83 15.25 6.71
N ALA A 253 32.65 15.18 7.34
CA ALA A 253 32.42 15.80 8.64
C ALA A 253 32.97 14.97 9.81
N ARG A 254 32.90 13.64 9.70
CA ARG A 254 33.24 12.68 10.76
C ARG A 254 34.05 11.51 10.18
N PRO A 255 35.35 11.72 9.93
CA PRO A 255 36.22 10.69 9.33
C PRO A 255 36.48 9.49 10.26
N ASP A 256 36.04 9.57 11.51
CA ASP A 256 36.15 8.52 12.52
C ASP A 256 34.90 7.64 12.63
N VAL A 257 33.86 7.88 11.82
CA VAL A 257 32.70 6.99 11.68
C VAL A 257 33.16 5.64 11.15
N ASP A 258 32.80 4.56 11.84
CA ASP A 258 33.18 3.18 11.51
C ASP A 258 32.00 2.32 11.02
N ALA A 259 30.78 2.86 11.07
CA ALA A 259 29.60 2.28 10.44
C ALA A 259 28.53 3.32 10.11
N ILE A 260 27.71 3.06 9.10
CA ILE A 260 26.56 3.88 8.75
C ILE A 260 25.31 3.00 8.59
N PHE A 261 24.29 3.29 9.39
CA PHE A 261 22.94 2.77 9.22
C PHE A 261 22.10 3.78 8.41
N PHE A 262 21.86 3.45 7.15
CA PHE A 262 20.96 4.20 6.28
C PHE A 262 19.50 3.76 6.50
N CYS A 263 18.57 4.72 6.53
CA CYS A 263 17.18 4.44 6.87
C CYS A 263 16.43 3.58 5.84
N ASN A 264 16.98 3.35 4.65
CA ASN A 264 16.53 2.36 3.68
C ASN A 264 17.64 1.98 2.69
N ASP A 265 17.37 0.95 1.90
CA ASP A 265 18.33 0.40 0.94
C ASP A 265 18.63 1.33 -0.24
N ASP A 266 17.70 2.18 -0.71
CA ASP A 266 17.97 3.08 -1.85
C ASP A 266 19.16 4.01 -1.54
N ILE A 267 19.15 4.65 -0.36
CA ILE A 267 20.27 5.51 0.07
C ILE A 267 21.49 4.68 0.53
N ALA A 268 21.31 3.47 1.07
CA ALA A 268 22.43 2.60 1.42
C ALA A 268 23.22 2.11 0.19
N GLN A 269 22.52 1.73 -0.88
CA GLN A 269 23.10 1.37 -2.17
C GLN A 269 23.87 2.57 -2.76
N GLY A 270 23.30 3.78 -2.68
CA GLY A 270 23.99 5.02 -3.00
C GLY A 270 25.29 5.22 -2.21
N GLY A 271 25.24 4.96 -0.90
CA GLY A 271 26.41 5.04 -0.03
C GLY A 271 27.51 4.03 -0.40
N LEU A 272 27.15 2.79 -0.71
CA LEU A 272 28.10 1.77 -1.18
C LEU A 272 28.76 2.17 -2.51
N LEU A 273 27.98 2.71 -3.47
CA LEU A 273 28.53 3.21 -4.72
C LEU A 273 29.47 4.40 -4.51
N ALA A 274 29.18 5.28 -3.55
CA ALA A 274 30.06 6.37 -3.19
C ALA A 274 31.34 5.87 -2.49
N ALA A 275 31.23 4.89 -1.59
CA ALA A 275 32.39 4.25 -0.96
C ALA A 275 33.37 3.72 -2.00
N LEU A 276 32.85 3.01 -3.03
CA LEU A 276 33.65 2.51 -4.14
C LEU A 276 34.36 3.64 -4.91
N ARG A 277 33.65 4.73 -5.24
CA ARG A 277 34.23 5.89 -5.95
C ARG A 277 35.30 6.62 -5.12
N LEU A 278 35.13 6.64 -3.80
CA LEU A 278 36.05 7.29 -2.85
C LEU A 278 37.20 6.38 -2.40
N GLY A 279 37.20 5.11 -2.81
CA GLY A 279 38.21 4.13 -2.38
C GLY A 279 38.09 3.73 -0.91
N VAL A 280 36.92 3.90 -0.29
CA VAL A 280 36.64 3.50 1.09
C VAL A 280 36.27 2.01 1.11
N ARG A 281 37.02 1.21 1.89
CA ARG A 281 36.77 -0.24 2.01
C ARG A 281 35.59 -0.51 2.94
N VAL A 282 34.60 -1.22 2.42
CA VAL A 282 33.43 -1.71 3.16
C VAL A 282 33.54 -3.24 3.22
N PRO A 283 33.46 -3.87 4.41
CA PRO A 283 33.16 -3.28 5.71
C PRO A 283 34.41 -2.86 6.54
N GLU A 284 35.62 -3.02 6.02
CA GLU A 284 36.85 -2.95 6.83
C GLU A 284 37.09 -1.57 7.44
N GLN A 285 36.77 -0.49 6.72
CA GLN A 285 36.87 0.88 7.23
C GLN A 285 35.53 1.37 7.76
N VAL A 286 34.47 1.19 6.97
CA VAL A 286 33.12 1.65 7.30
C VAL A 286 32.14 0.53 6.98
N ALA A 287 31.45 0.00 7.98
CA ALA A 287 30.31 -0.89 7.74
C ALA A 287 29.12 -0.09 7.20
N VAL A 288 28.32 -0.70 6.34
CA VAL A 288 27.09 -0.09 5.79
C VAL A 288 25.93 -1.04 6.03
N ALA A 289 24.85 -0.51 6.58
CA ALA A 289 23.59 -1.21 6.78
C ALA A 289 22.43 -0.42 6.18
N GLY A 290 21.46 -1.13 5.62
CA GLY A 290 20.23 -0.56 5.06
C GLY A 290 18.96 -0.96 5.82
N PHE A 291 17.82 -0.75 5.16
CA PHE A 291 16.51 -1.19 5.63
C PHE A 291 15.59 -1.48 4.44
N ASN A 292 14.78 -2.54 4.59
CA ASN A 292 13.76 -3.11 3.71
C ASN A 292 14.17 -4.33 2.88
N ASP A 293 15.45 -4.65 2.65
CA ASP A 293 15.84 -5.70 1.68
C ASP A 293 15.18 -5.47 0.31
N LEU A 294 15.42 -4.28 -0.25
CA LEU A 294 14.96 -3.89 -1.58
C LEU A 294 15.78 -4.59 -2.68
N GLU A 295 15.25 -4.56 -3.89
CA GLU A 295 15.91 -5.12 -5.06
C GLU A 295 17.30 -4.48 -5.26
N GLY A 296 18.27 -5.32 -5.61
CA GLY A 296 19.66 -4.91 -5.78
C GLY A 296 20.51 -4.96 -4.51
N SER A 297 19.92 -5.05 -3.31
CA SER A 297 20.68 -5.10 -2.05
C SER A 297 21.63 -6.29 -1.96
N ASP A 298 21.22 -7.47 -2.44
CA ASP A 298 22.04 -8.66 -2.55
C ASP A 298 23.06 -8.63 -3.72
N GLN A 299 22.86 -7.75 -4.70
CA GLN A 299 23.71 -7.57 -5.87
C GLN A 299 24.80 -6.50 -5.69
N MET A 300 24.76 -5.76 -4.58
CA MET A 300 25.80 -4.77 -4.25
C MET A 300 27.16 -5.44 -4.01
N LEU A 301 28.23 -4.66 -4.12
CA LEU A 301 29.61 -5.10 -3.87
C LEU A 301 30.23 -4.21 -2.78
N PRO A 302 30.34 -4.69 -1.52
CA PRO A 302 29.83 -5.98 -1.01
C PRO A 302 28.29 -6.02 -0.92
N PRO A 303 27.67 -7.22 -0.85
CA PRO A 303 26.22 -7.34 -0.69
C PRO A 303 25.76 -6.68 0.62
N LEU A 304 24.66 -5.93 0.55
CA LEU A 304 24.17 -5.04 1.61
C LEU A 304 23.49 -5.81 2.75
N THR A 305 24.02 -5.67 3.97
CA THR A 305 23.33 -6.03 5.20
C THR A 305 22.15 -5.09 5.43
N THR A 306 20.97 -5.64 5.71
CA THR A 306 19.72 -4.86 5.81
C THR A 306 18.70 -5.59 6.67
N VAL A 307 17.55 -4.97 6.91
CA VAL A 307 16.39 -5.60 7.54
C VAL A 307 15.34 -5.89 6.47
N ARG A 308 14.99 -7.16 6.27
CA ARG A 308 13.89 -7.56 5.39
C ARG A 308 12.56 -7.33 6.08
N THR A 309 11.68 -6.63 5.36
CA THR A 309 10.30 -6.36 5.79
C THR A 309 9.35 -7.30 5.03
N PRO A 310 8.49 -8.07 5.71
CA PRO A 310 7.68 -9.13 5.09
C PRO A 310 6.43 -8.57 4.37
N ARG A 311 6.63 -7.70 3.36
CA ARG A 311 5.60 -6.91 2.66
C ARG A 311 4.45 -7.74 2.09
N ALA A 312 4.76 -8.85 1.43
CA ALA A 312 3.75 -9.74 0.87
C ALA A 312 2.89 -10.38 1.97
N GLN A 313 3.50 -10.78 3.09
CA GLN A 313 2.78 -11.31 4.24
C GLN A 313 1.86 -10.25 4.87
N ILE A 314 2.36 -9.01 5.01
CA ILE A 314 1.56 -7.87 5.47
C ILE A 314 0.34 -7.67 4.58
N GLY A 315 0.53 -7.61 3.26
CA GLY A 315 -0.55 -7.42 2.29
C GLY A 315 -1.59 -8.54 2.33
N ALA A 316 -1.15 -9.79 2.34
CA ALA A 316 -2.04 -10.95 2.38
C ALA A 316 -2.86 -11.00 3.68
N GLN A 317 -2.22 -10.79 4.83
CA GLN A 317 -2.90 -10.80 6.13
C GLN A 317 -3.82 -9.59 6.30
N ALA A 318 -3.44 -8.41 5.81
CA ALA A 318 -4.29 -7.22 5.86
C ALA A 318 -5.55 -7.40 5.02
N ALA A 319 -5.43 -7.95 3.81
CA ALA A 319 -6.58 -8.27 2.97
C ALA A 319 -7.49 -9.34 3.61
N ALA A 320 -6.91 -10.40 4.18
CA ALA A 320 -7.67 -11.44 4.87
C ALA A 320 -8.43 -10.87 6.08
N MET A 321 -7.75 -10.06 6.90
CA MET A 321 -8.33 -9.35 8.04
C MET A 321 -9.48 -8.45 7.59
N LEU A 322 -9.28 -7.65 6.55
CA LEU A 322 -10.31 -6.77 6.02
C LEU A 322 -11.54 -7.55 5.56
N LEU A 323 -11.35 -8.66 4.84
CA LEU A 323 -12.44 -9.52 4.40
C LEU A 323 -13.23 -10.10 5.57
N SER A 324 -12.56 -10.52 6.65
CA SER A 324 -13.21 -10.98 7.88
C SER A 324 -14.05 -9.89 8.54
N LEU A 325 -13.53 -8.65 8.62
CA LEU A 325 -14.26 -7.50 9.14
C LEU A 325 -15.49 -7.17 8.28
N MET A 326 -15.35 -7.21 6.95
CA MET A 326 -16.45 -6.98 6.00
C MET A 326 -17.54 -8.05 6.09
N ARG A 327 -17.21 -9.27 6.53
CA ARG A 327 -18.18 -10.34 6.79
C ARG A 327 -18.82 -10.27 8.20
N GLY A 328 -18.34 -9.39 9.07
CA GLY A 328 -18.82 -9.28 10.45
C GLY A 328 -18.39 -10.46 11.33
N GLU A 329 -17.25 -11.07 11.04
CA GLU A 329 -16.71 -12.16 11.85
C GLU A 329 -16.29 -11.66 13.24
N SER A 330 -16.58 -12.44 14.28
CA SER A 330 -16.15 -12.16 15.65
C SER A 330 -14.73 -12.68 15.91
N GLY A 331 -13.98 -12.00 16.77
CA GLY A 331 -12.65 -12.46 17.21
C GLY A 331 -11.52 -12.20 16.20
N VAL A 332 -11.73 -11.29 15.25
CA VAL A 332 -10.67 -10.83 14.35
C VAL A 332 -9.58 -10.15 15.20
N PRO A 333 -8.30 -10.57 15.08
CA PRO A 333 -7.23 -9.93 15.83
C PRO A 333 -7.07 -8.47 15.39
N HIS A 334 -6.98 -7.57 16.36
CA HIS A 334 -6.84 -6.13 16.14
C HIS A 334 -5.42 -5.74 15.72
N ASN A 335 -4.41 -6.49 16.16
CA ASN A 335 -3.02 -6.22 15.87
C ASN A 335 -2.34 -7.52 15.51
N VAL A 336 -1.77 -7.58 14.31
CA VAL A 336 -0.97 -8.72 13.85
C VAL A 336 0.44 -8.25 13.54
N ASP A 337 1.36 -8.64 14.42
CA ASP A 337 2.79 -8.45 14.20
C ASP A 337 3.33 -9.62 13.38
N VAL A 338 3.86 -9.32 12.20
CA VAL A 338 4.48 -10.31 11.30
C VAL A 338 6.00 -10.36 11.44
N GLY A 339 6.57 -9.54 12.31
CA GLY A 339 8.00 -9.46 12.56
C GLY A 339 8.82 -8.89 11.39
N TYR A 340 10.12 -9.08 11.49
CA TYR A 340 11.12 -8.69 10.51
C TYR A 340 12.31 -9.64 10.58
N GLU A 341 13.15 -9.64 9.56
CA GLU A 341 14.35 -10.48 9.51
C GLU A 341 15.59 -9.61 9.31
N LEU A 342 16.59 -9.76 10.18
CA LEU A 342 17.91 -9.17 9.96
C LEU A 342 18.65 -10.02 8.92
N VAL A 343 18.93 -9.44 7.75
CA VAL A 343 19.65 -10.10 6.66
C VAL A 343 21.09 -9.64 6.67
N THR A 344 21.94 -10.38 7.39
CA THR A 344 23.38 -10.13 7.44
C THR A 344 24.06 -10.55 6.14
N ARG A 345 24.80 -9.63 5.53
CA ARG A 345 25.59 -9.84 4.31
C ARG A 345 27.00 -9.27 4.47
N GLY A 346 27.70 -9.05 3.35
CA GLY A 346 29.12 -8.68 3.32
C GLY A 346 29.43 -7.24 3.72
N SER A 347 28.43 -6.36 3.86
CA SER A 347 28.67 -4.94 4.11
C SER A 347 28.81 -4.54 5.59
N SER A 348 28.72 -5.45 6.57
CA SER A 348 28.84 -5.09 8.01
C SER A 348 29.69 -5.99 8.91
#